data_AF-A0A2P8D7U5-F1
#
_entry.id   AF-A0A2P8D7U5-F1
#
_cell.length_a   1.000
_cell.length_b   1.000
_cell.length_c   1.000
_cell.angle_alpha   90.00
_cell.angle_beta   90.00
_cell.angle_gamma   90.00
#
_symmetry.space_group_name_H-M   'P 1'
#
loop_
_entity.id
_entity.type
_entity.pdbx_description
1 polymer ?
#
loop_
_entity_poly.entity_id
_entity_poly.type
_entity_poly.pdbx_seq_one_letter_code
_entity_poly.pdbx_strand_id
1 'polypeptide(L)'
;METVFQEKAEQLFHTVVTDPRWDLQDETLFNVFGLTYYGYCFGVGRLLCFLDIETINGFVAGKLTGMGAGQKYVDGLVDYAYSTFTQPAEGLYAQLVGIGHAHFSSEDRALLTNIIFENTARVKQG
;
A
#
# COMPACT_ATOMS: atom_id res chain seq x y z
N MET A 1 15.81 3.19 12.89
CA MET A 1 14.37 3.46 12.68
C MET A 1 13.97 3.16 11.24
N GLU A 2 14.75 3.62 10.25
CA GLU A 2 14.58 3.21 8.85
C GLU A 2 14.55 1.69 8.66
N THR A 3 15.40 0.95 9.37
CA THR A 3 15.40 -0.53 9.36
C THR A 3 14.07 -1.13 9.82
N VAL A 4 13.40 -0.54 10.82
CA VAL A 4 12.10 -1.04 11.33
C VAL A 4 10.99 -0.77 10.31
N PHE A 5 11.03 0.39 9.66
CA PHE A 5 10.12 0.71 8.56
C PHE A 5 10.27 -0.29 7.42
N GLN A 6 11.51 -0.51 6.95
CA GLN A 6 11.81 -1.44 5.88
C GLN A 6 11.38 -2.86 6.26
N GLU A 7 11.75 -3.36 7.44
CA GLU A 7 11.36 -4.71 7.91
C GLU A 7 9.83 -4.90 7.91
N LYS A 8 9.08 -3.95 8.46
CA LYS A 8 7.61 -4.03 8.53
C LYS A 8 7.00 -4.01 7.14
N ALA A 9 7.45 -3.08 6.29
CA ALA A 9 6.93 -2.92 4.94
C ALA A 9 7.28 -4.13 4.06
N GLU A 10 8.51 -4.62 4.10
CA GLU A 10 8.96 -5.82 3.38
C GLU A 10 8.17 -7.06 3.78
N GLN A 11 7.93 -7.25 5.08
CA GLN A 11 7.18 -8.40 5.56
C GLN A 11 5.72 -8.35 5.08
N LEU A 12 5.05 -7.17 5.08
CA LEU A 12 3.72 -7.05 4.50
C LEU A 12 3.74 -7.29 2.99
N PHE A 13 4.66 -6.65 2.28
CA PHE A 13 4.83 -6.79 0.84
C PHE A 13 4.98 -8.27 0.47
N HIS A 14 5.94 -8.96 1.10
CA HIS A 14 6.21 -10.37 0.87
C HIS A 14 4.99 -11.25 1.18
N THR A 15 4.30 -10.99 2.29
CA THR A 15 3.09 -11.76 2.66
C THR A 15 2.01 -11.66 1.58
N VAL A 16 1.81 -10.48 0.98
CA VAL A 16 0.80 -10.29 -0.07
C VAL A 16 1.26 -10.90 -1.39
N VAL A 17 2.48 -10.62 -1.86
CA VAL A 17 2.94 -11.05 -3.20
C VAL A 17 3.25 -12.55 -3.29
N THR A 18 3.37 -13.24 -2.16
CA THR A 18 3.53 -14.70 -2.12
C THR A 18 2.24 -15.45 -1.81
N ASP A 19 1.14 -14.73 -1.55
CA ASP A 19 -0.17 -15.36 -1.35
C ASP A 19 -0.64 -16.02 -2.67
N PRO A 20 -1.21 -17.24 -2.65
CA PRO A 20 -1.68 -17.92 -3.85
C PRO A 20 -2.75 -17.17 -4.65
N ARG A 21 -3.44 -16.20 -4.04
CA ARG A 21 -4.41 -15.32 -4.69
C ARG A 21 -3.76 -14.17 -5.46
N TRP A 22 -2.46 -13.96 -5.30
CA TRP A 22 -1.73 -12.91 -5.99
C TRP A 22 -1.64 -13.20 -7.49
N ASP A 23 -2.08 -12.23 -8.29
CA ASP A 23 -1.92 -12.22 -9.74
C ASP A 23 -1.41 -10.84 -10.18
N LEU A 24 -0.20 -10.81 -10.72
CA LEU A 24 0.41 -9.57 -11.21
C LEU A 24 -0.33 -9.00 -12.44
N GLN A 25 -1.03 -9.83 -13.21
CA GLN A 25 -1.80 -9.38 -14.37
C GLN A 25 -3.17 -8.78 -13.98
N ASP A 26 -3.55 -8.92 -12.71
CA ASP A 26 -4.77 -8.33 -12.17
C ASP A 26 -4.54 -6.87 -11.77
N GLU A 27 -4.78 -5.95 -12.71
CA GLU A 27 -4.61 -4.50 -12.48
C GLU A 27 -5.44 -3.98 -11.28
N THR A 28 -6.61 -4.57 -11.02
CA THR A 28 -7.43 -4.19 -9.87
C THR A 28 -6.77 -4.62 -8.57
N LEU A 29 -6.25 -5.85 -8.52
CA LEU A 29 -5.49 -6.32 -7.36
C LEU A 29 -4.25 -5.47 -7.14
N PHE A 30 -3.51 -5.14 -8.20
CA PHE A 30 -2.35 -4.28 -8.12
C PHE A 30 -2.70 -2.91 -7.51
N ASN A 31 -3.79 -2.30 -7.94
CA ASN A 31 -4.24 -1.00 -7.41
C ASN A 31 -4.68 -1.07 -5.96
N VAL A 32 -5.48 -2.09 -5.62
CA VAL A 32 -5.94 -2.28 -4.26
C VAL A 32 -4.76 -2.50 -3.33
N PHE A 33 -3.83 -3.38 -3.71
CA PHE A 33 -2.61 -3.58 -2.97
C PHE A 33 -1.77 -2.30 -2.88
N GLY A 34 -1.50 -1.62 -3.99
CA GLY A 34 -0.65 -0.44 -4.02
C GLY A 34 -1.15 0.68 -3.11
N LEU A 35 -2.45 0.98 -3.13
CA LEU A 35 -3.06 2.02 -2.29
C LEU A 35 -3.05 1.63 -0.81
N THR A 36 -3.42 0.39 -0.48
CA THR A 36 -3.40 -0.11 0.90
C THR A 36 -1.97 -0.23 1.44
N TYR A 37 -1.03 -0.69 0.62
CA TYR A 37 0.38 -0.77 0.96
C TYR A 37 0.99 0.61 1.21
N TYR A 38 0.65 1.61 0.37
CA TYR A 38 1.06 2.98 0.59
C TYR A 38 0.55 3.50 1.94
N GLY A 39 -0.73 3.34 2.24
CA GLY A 39 -1.30 3.77 3.51
C GLY A 39 -0.61 3.14 4.73
N TYR A 40 -0.34 1.83 4.66
CA TYR A 40 0.41 1.12 5.69
C TYR A 40 1.82 1.68 5.87
N CYS A 41 2.57 1.83 4.76
CA CYS A 41 3.92 2.37 4.77
C CYS A 41 3.95 3.80 5.29
N PHE A 42 2.96 4.62 4.95
CA PHE A 42 2.82 5.97 5.45
C PHE A 42 2.63 5.99 6.98
N GLY A 43 1.75 5.15 7.52
CA GLY A 43 1.53 5.04 8.95
C GLY A 43 2.80 4.58 9.69
N VAL A 44 3.46 3.53 9.22
CA VAL A 44 4.72 3.05 9.81
C VAL A 44 5.83 4.11 9.70
N GLY A 45 6.01 4.68 8.51
CA GLY A 45 7.06 5.65 8.23
C GLY A 45 6.89 6.94 9.02
N ARG A 46 5.71 7.57 8.95
CA ARG A 46 5.48 8.89 9.57
C ARG A 46 5.18 8.82 11.07
N LEU A 47 4.39 7.85 11.51
CA LEU A 47 3.91 7.84 12.91
C LEU A 47 4.81 7.02 13.83
N LEU A 48 5.42 5.94 13.33
CA LEU A 48 6.31 5.10 14.14
C LEU A 48 7.80 5.45 13.96
N CYS A 49 8.23 5.77 12.74
CA CYS A 49 9.65 5.94 12.42
C CYS A 49 10.07 7.40 12.16
N PHE A 50 9.13 8.35 12.13
CA PHE A 50 9.34 9.78 11.87
C PHE A 50 10.15 10.07 10.59
N LEU A 51 9.98 9.26 9.55
CA LEU A 51 10.65 9.45 8.27
C LEU A 51 10.04 10.63 7.50
N ASP A 52 10.80 11.19 6.57
CA ASP A 52 10.29 12.17 5.61
C ASP A 52 9.39 11.51 4.55
N ILE A 53 8.65 12.34 3.83
CA ILE A 53 7.67 11.86 2.84
C ILE A 53 8.40 11.27 1.63
N GLU A 54 9.50 11.88 1.24
CA GLU A 54 10.31 11.51 0.10
C GLU A 54 10.88 10.09 0.26
N THR A 55 11.35 9.73 1.46
CA THR A 55 11.85 8.37 1.76
C THR A 55 10.74 7.35 1.67
N ILE A 56 9.56 7.65 2.23
CA ILE A 56 8.41 6.72 2.20
C ILE A 56 7.90 6.53 0.77
N ASN A 57 7.67 7.64 0.06
CA ASN A 57 7.20 7.63 -1.32
C ASN A 57 8.21 6.91 -2.23
N GLY A 58 9.50 7.20 -2.09
CA GLY A 58 10.57 6.54 -2.85
C GLY A 58 10.64 5.04 -2.58
N PHE A 59 10.51 4.61 -1.33
CA PHE A 59 10.48 3.20 -0.98
C PHE A 59 9.28 2.47 -1.58
N VAL A 60 8.07 3.02 -1.43
CA VAL A 60 6.85 2.42 -2.00
C VAL A 60 6.94 2.39 -3.52
N ALA A 61 7.36 3.50 -4.15
CA ALA A 61 7.52 3.56 -5.59
C ALA A 61 8.51 2.51 -6.10
N GLY A 62 9.67 2.37 -5.46
CA GLY A 62 10.68 1.37 -5.80
C GLY A 62 10.16 -0.07 -5.67
N LYS A 63 9.30 -0.35 -4.68
CA LYS A 63 8.67 -1.66 -4.51
C LYS A 63 7.67 -1.97 -5.61
N LEU A 64 6.80 -1.02 -5.92
CA LEU A 64 5.77 -1.20 -6.93
C LEU A 64 6.36 -1.30 -8.34
N THR A 65 7.38 -0.50 -8.66
CA THR A 65 8.09 -0.62 -9.95
C THR A 65 8.93 -1.89 -10.04
N GLY A 66 9.51 -2.34 -8.92
CA GLY A 66 10.24 -3.62 -8.82
C GLY A 66 9.39 -4.85 -9.16
N MET A 67 8.05 -4.75 -9.10
CA MET A 67 7.13 -5.80 -9.55
C MET A 67 6.91 -5.81 -11.08
N GLY A 68 7.48 -4.84 -11.82
CA GLY A 68 7.31 -4.71 -13.27
C GLY A 68 6.29 -3.65 -13.71
N ALA A 69 5.70 -2.89 -12.78
CA ALA A 69 4.83 -1.78 -13.12
C ALA A 69 5.63 -0.59 -13.70
N GLY A 70 5.05 0.11 -14.67
CA GLY A 70 5.70 1.27 -15.28
C GLY A 70 5.87 2.42 -14.30
N GLN A 71 7.04 3.08 -14.32
CA GLN A 71 7.38 4.17 -13.39
C GLN A 71 6.30 5.27 -13.32
N LYS A 72 5.87 5.80 -14.47
CA LYS A 72 4.84 6.86 -14.52
C LYS A 72 3.52 6.46 -13.87
N TYR A 73 3.16 5.19 -13.98
CA TYR A 73 1.94 4.67 -13.38
C TYR A 73 2.06 4.64 -11.86
N VAL A 74 3.19 4.13 -11.37
CA VAL A 74 3.50 4.07 -9.94
C VAL A 74 3.61 5.47 -9.33
N ASP A 75 4.25 6.42 -10.01
CA ASP A 75 4.35 7.81 -9.57
C ASP A 75 2.95 8.40 -9.37
N GLY A 76 2.06 8.24 -10.35
CA GLY A 76 0.67 8.73 -10.25
C GLY A 76 -0.12 8.07 -9.12
N LEU A 77 0.09 6.77 -8.87
CA LEU A 77 -0.53 6.06 -7.75
C LEU A 77 -0.04 6.60 -6.41
N VAL A 78 1.28 6.78 -6.25
CA VAL A 78 1.89 7.30 -5.02
C VAL A 78 1.47 8.74 -4.77
N ASP A 79 1.46 9.59 -5.80
CA ASP A 79 1.02 10.98 -5.70
C ASP A 79 -0.44 11.07 -5.29
N TYR A 80 -1.31 10.26 -5.93
CA TYR A 80 -2.71 10.16 -5.54
C TYR A 80 -2.84 9.71 -4.08
N ALA A 81 -2.16 8.63 -3.69
CA ALA A 81 -2.27 8.08 -2.34
C ALA A 81 -1.80 9.08 -1.27
N TYR A 82 -0.71 9.81 -1.54
CA TYR A 82 -0.24 10.90 -0.68
C TYR A 82 -1.27 12.04 -0.59
N SER A 83 -1.89 12.41 -1.72
CA SER A 83 -2.87 13.49 -1.74
C SER A 83 -4.04 13.25 -0.77
N THR A 84 -4.41 11.98 -0.52
CA THR A 84 -5.47 11.61 0.42
C THR A 84 -5.20 12.02 1.88
N PHE A 85 -3.94 12.27 2.24
CA PHE A 85 -3.55 12.75 3.57
C PHE A 85 -3.46 14.28 3.66
N THR A 86 -3.41 14.97 2.51
CA THR A 86 -3.22 16.43 2.45
C THR A 86 -4.48 17.17 2.01
N GLN A 87 -5.43 16.47 1.41
CA GLN A 87 -6.68 17.02 0.89
C GLN A 87 -7.84 16.11 1.26
N PRO A 88 -9.08 16.64 1.39
CA PRO A 88 -10.26 15.81 1.50
C PRO A 88 -10.35 14.87 0.28
N ALA A 89 -10.22 13.58 0.52
CA ALA A 89 -10.34 12.55 -0.50
C ALA A 89 -11.51 11.64 -0.14
N GLU A 90 -12.44 11.50 -1.08
CA GLU A 90 -13.60 10.62 -0.96
C GLU A 90 -13.52 9.49 -1.99
N GLY A 91 -14.29 8.44 -1.75
CA GLY A 91 -14.41 7.31 -2.67
C GLY A 91 -13.52 6.13 -2.33
N LEU A 92 -13.68 5.08 -3.13
CA LEU A 92 -13.15 3.75 -2.88
C LEU A 92 -11.62 3.75 -2.71
N TYR A 93 -10.88 4.44 -3.58
CA TYR A 93 -9.42 4.45 -3.53
C TYR A 93 -8.85 5.20 -2.32
N ALA A 94 -9.50 6.27 -1.85
CA ALA A 94 -9.13 6.95 -0.62
C ALA A 94 -9.37 6.05 0.61
N GLN A 95 -10.47 5.26 0.60
CA GLN A 95 -10.73 4.28 1.65
C GLN A 95 -9.64 3.19 1.71
N LEU A 96 -9.12 2.73 0.56
CA LEU A 96 -8.05 1.74 0.52
C LEU A 96 -6.76 2.24 1.17
N VAL A 97 -6.41 3.51 0.94
CA VAL A 97 -5.28 4.16 1.62
C VAL A 97 -5.56 4.24 3.13
N GLY A 98 -6.77 4.67 3.51
CA GLY A 98 -7.18 4.75 4.92
C GLY A 98 -7.14 3.41 5.64
N ILE A 99 -7.54 2.32 4.98
CA ILE A 99 -7.47 0.94 5.52
C ILE A 99 -6.02 0.57 5.84
N GLY A 100 -5.11 0.78 4.89
CA GLY A 100 -3.69 0.50 5.11
C GLY A 100 -3.14 1.30 6.27
N HIS A 101 -3.44 2.59 6.28
CA HIS A 101 -3.03 3.50 7.35
C HIS A 101 -3.58 3.10 8.71
N ALA A 102 -4.82 2.63 8.81
CA ALA A 102 -5.41 2.18 10.07
C ALA A 102 -4.75 0.90 10.63
N HIS A 103 -4.13 0.09 9.78
CA HIS A 103 -3.50 -1.18 10.17
C HIS A 103 -1.98 -1.08 10.37
N PHE A 104 -1.38 0.12 10.33
CA PHE A 104 0.07 0.30 10.43
C PHE A 104 0.70 -0.28 11.71
N SER A 105 -0.06 -0.28 12.81
CA SER A 105 0.36 -0.82 14.11
C SER A 105 -0.13 -2.25 14.36
N SER A 106 -0.90 -2.83 13.42
CA SER A 106 -1.41 -4.20 13.55
C SER A 106 -0.26 -5.21 13.52
N GLU A 107 -0.29 -6.16 14.45
CA GLU A 107 0.58 -7.34 14.42
C GLU A 107 -0.01 -8.45 13.54
N ASP A 108 -1.33 -8.42 13.29
CA ASP A 108 -2.00 -9.37 12.42
C ASP A 108 -1.90 -8.93 10.96
N ARG A 109 -0.90 -9.48 10.28
CA ARG A 109 -0.66 -9.25 8.85
C ARG A 109 -1.60 -10.06 7.96
N ALA A 110 -2.04 -11.24 8.44
CA ALA A 110 -2.96 -12.08 7.70
C ALA A 110 -4.31 -11.37 7.52
N LEU A 111 -4.74 -10.62 8.54
CA LEU A 111 -5.92 -9.75 8.45
C LEU A 111 -5.79 -8.73 7.31
N LEU A 112 -4.71 -7.94 7.27
CA LEU A 112 -4.54 -6.92 6.23
C LEU A 112 -4.42 -7.54 4.83
N THR A 113 -3.71 -8.66 4.72
CA THR A 113 -3.63 -9.43 3.47
C THR A 113 -5.02 -9.89 3.00
N ASN A 114 -5.85 -10.44 3.89
CA ASN A 114 -7.22 -10.82 3.53
C ASN A 114 -8.08 -9.63 3.11
N ILE A 115 -7.97 -8.50 3.83
CA ILE A 115 -8.68 -7.26 3.49
C ILE A 115 -8.32 -6.80 2.08
N ILE A 116 -7.05 -6.90 1.66
CA ILE A 116 -6.64 -6.57 0.28
C ILE A 116 -7.42 -7.41 -0.73
N PHE A 117 -7.40 -8.74 -0.59
CA PHE A 117 -8.08 -9.62 -1.53
C PHE A 117 -9.62 -9.48 -1.51
N GLU A 118 -10.22 -9.27 -0.34
CA GLU A 118 -11.66 -9.02 -0.21
C GLU A 118 -12.06 -7.71 -0.90
N ASN A 119 -11.26 -6.65 -0.74
CA ASN A 119 -11.55 -5.38 -1.41
C ASN A 119 -11.32 -5.48 -2.92
N THR A 120 -10.33 -6.23 -3.41
CA THR A 120 -10.18 -6.53 -4.84
C THR A 120 -11.44 -7.18 -5.39
N ALA A 121 -11.98 -8.20 -4.72
CA ALA A 121 -13.20 -8.86 -5.16
C ALA A 121 -14.40 -7.89 -5.19
N ARG A 122 -14.52 -7.00 -4.19
CA ARG A 122 -15.57 -5.97 -4.15
C ARG A 122 -15.44 -4.94 -5.26
N VAL A 123 -14.23 -4.45 -5.52
CA VAL A 123 -13.97 -3.46 -6.60
C VAL A 123 -14.34 -4.05 -7.96
N LYS A 124 -14.08 -5.34 -8.18
CA LYS A 124 -14.45 -6.03 -9.43
C LYS A 124 -15.94 -6.27 -9.63
N GLN A 125 -16.74 -6.22 -8.56
CA GLN A 125 -18.18 -6.49 -8.60
C GLN A 125 -19.03 -5.22 -8.71
N GLY A 126 -18.44 -4.04 -8.47
CA GLY A 126 -19.08 -2.73 -8.64
C GLY A 126 -18.90 -2.20 -10.05
#